data_AF-A0A6P5FJ40-F1
#
_entry.id   AF-A0A6P5FJ40-F1
#
_cell.length_a   1.000
_cell.length_b   1.000
_cell.length_c   1.000
_cell.angle_alpha   90.00
_cell.angle_beta   90.00
_cell.angle_gamma   90.00
#
_symmetry.space_group_name_H-M   'P 1'
#
loop_
_entity.id
_entity.type
_entity.pdbx_description
1 polymer ?
#
loop_
_entity_poly.entity_id
_entity_poly.type
_entity_poly.pdbx_seq_one_letter_code
_entity_poly.pdbx_strand_id
1 'polypeptide(L)'
;MRGTIGYLAPEWISGLPISSKVDVYSFGMMLFEIISGRRNSTYFEEGSKCYYPSWATQKVIEGDEKCLLDSRLGGEADLEEVKRASRVACWCIQDAEIDRPTMGQVVQILEGVLEVNVPRIPRSLQHLMED
;
A
#
# COMPACT_ATOMS: atom_id res chain seq x y z
N MET A 1 4.81 -10.12 -21.17
CA MET A 1 4.78 -9.51 -19.82
C MET A 1 5.64 -10.34 -18.88
N ARG A 2 6.56 -9.72 -18.13
CA ARG A 2 7.36 -10.38 -17.08
C ARG A 2 7.20 -9.57 -15.79
N GLY A 3 7.09 -10.23 -14.65
CA GLY A 3 7.01 -9.63 -13.32
C GLY A 3 6.30 -10.53 -12.31
N THR A 4 6.20 -10.09 -11.06
CA THR A 4 5.64 -10.88 -9.95
C THR A 4 4.19 -10.52 -9.70
N ILE A 5 3.29 -11.49 -9.82
CA ILE A 5 1.86 -11.32 -9.54
C ILE A 5 1.68 -10.77 -8.11
N GLY A 6 0.83 -9.76 -7.95
CA GLY A 6 0.61 -9.05 -6.68
C GLY A 6 1.48 -7.80 -6.49
N TYR A 7 2.49 -7.57 -7.34
CA TYR A 7 3.30 -6.34 -7.31
C TYR A 7 3.22 -5.54 -8.61
N LEU A 8 2.54 -6.08 -9.63
CA LEU A 8 2.40 -5.44 -10.93
C LEU A 8 1.41 -4.28 -10.85
N ALA A 9 1.83 -3.11 -11.32
CA ALA A 9 0.98 -1.95 -11.46
C ALA A 9 -0.17 -2.19 -12.47
N PRO A 10 -1.36 -1.58 -12.29
CA PRO A 10 -2.50 -1.78 -13.17
C PRO A 10 -2.19 -1.52 -14.65
N GLU A 11 -1.47 -0.44 -14.96
CA GLU A 11 -1.08 -0.07 -16.32
C GLU A 11 -0.17 -1.12 -16.97
N TRP A 12 0.67 -1.80 -16.17
CA TRP A 12 1.51 -2.88 -16.66
C TRP A 12 0.65 -4.10 -17.04
N ILE A 13 -0.34 -4.44 -16.23
CA ILE A 13 -1.28 -5.55 -16.47
C ILE A 13 -2.17 -5.27 -17.68
N SER A 14 -2.62 -4.02 -17.84
CA SER A 14 -3.48 -3.59 -18.94
C SER A 14 -2.72 -3.32 -20.25
N GLY A 15 -1.39 -3.41 -20.26
CA GLY A 15 -0.57 -3.13 -21.45
C GLY A 15 -0.58 -1.67 -21.88
N LEU A 16 -0.85 -0.75 -20.95
CA LEU A 16 -0.78 0.69 -21.15
C LEU A 16 0.69 1.17 -21.10
N PRO A 17 1.00 2.40 -21.55
CA PRO A 17 2.35 2.94 -21.47
C PRO A 17 2.92 2.87 -20.04
N ILE A 18 4.14 2.35 -19.95
CA ILE A 18 4.83 2.13 -18.68
C ILE A 18 5.77 3.31 -18.39
N SER A 19 5.78 3.76 -17.15
CA SER A 19 6.74 4.75 -16.62
C SER A 19 7.49 4.18 -15.42
N SER A 20 8.41 4.94 -14.83
CA SER A 20 9.06 4.58 -13.56
C SER A 20 8.06 4.45 -12.38
N LYS A 21 6.80 4.87 -12.54
CA LYS A 21 5.76 4.75 -11.51
C LYS A 21 5.31 3.31 -11.26
N VAL A 22 5.64 2.36 -12.13
CA VAL A 22 5.37 0.93 -11.90
C VAL A 22 6.27 0.36 -10.79
N ASP A 23 7.48 0.90 -10.65
CA ASP A 23 8.38 0.55 -9.54
C ASP A 23 7.89 1.17 -8.23
N VAL A 24 7.31 2.38 -8.28
CA VAL A 24 6.67 3.02 -7.11
C VAL A 24 5.51 2.15 -6.61
N TYR A 25 4.67 1.66 -7.52
CA TYR A 25 3.58 0.74 -7.16
C TYR A 25 4.11 -0.52 -6.49
N SER A 26 5.10 -1.17 -7.11
CA SER A 26 5.73 -2.38 -6.58
C SER A 26 6.35 -2.14 -5.19
N PHE A 27 6.95 -0.97 -4.98
CA PHE A 27 7.48 -0.55 -3.69
C PHE A 27 6.38 -0.39 -2.63
N GLY A 28 5.24 0.24 -2.99
CA GLY A 28 4.10 0.38 -2.08
C GLY A 28 3.56 -0.97 -1.61
N MET A 29 3.44 -1.92 -2.53
CA MET A 29 3.09 -3.30 -2.23
C MET A 29 4.11 -3.94 -1.27
N MET A 30 5.41 -3.84 -1.55
CA MET A 30 6.46 -4.37 -0.66
C MET A 30 6.41 -3.71 0.73
N LEU A 31 6.18 -2.41 0.81
CA LEU A 31 6.12 -1.68 2.07
C LEU A 31 4.96 -2.17 2.96
N PHE A 32 3.82 -2.51 2.36
CA PHE A 32 2.72 -3.17 3.09
C PHE A 32 3.11 -4.51 3.70
N GLU A 33 3.90 -5.33 2.99
CA GLU A 33 4.39 -6.60 3.55
C GLU A 33 5.38 -6.37 4.69
N ILE A 34 6.22 -5.34 4.59
CA ILE A 34 7.17 -4.98 5.65
C ILE A 34 6.44 -4.55 6.93
N ILE A 35 5.44 -3.67 6.81
CA ILE A 35 4.67 -3.16 7.95
C ILE A 35 3.94 -4.29 8.67
N SER A 36 3.36 -5.21 7.90
CA SER A 36 2.45 -6.23 8.42
C SER A 36 3.08 -7.58 8.71
N GLY A 37 4.26 -7.85 8.15
CA GLY A 37 4.85 -9.18 8.15
C GLY A 37 4.05 -10.23 7.37
N ARG A 38 3.04 -9.81 6.59
CA ARG A 38 2.13 -10.69 5.84
C ARG A 38 2.37 -10.55 4.34
N ARG A 39 2.01 -11.60 3.59
CA ARG A 39 2.05 -11.55 2.13
C ARG A 39 0.85 -10.78 1.59
N ASN A 40 1.05 -9.97 0.55
CA ASN A 40 -0.09 -9.27 -0.08
C ASN A 40 -1.06 -10.22 -0.79
N SER A 41 -0.57 -11.40 -1.21
CA SER A 41 -1.33 -12.41 -1.94
C SER A 41 -2.14 -13.36 -1.05
N THR A 42 -2.02 -13.27 0.28
CA THR A 42 -2.85 -14.08 1.18
C THR A 42 -4.21 -13.41 1.37
N TYR A 43 -5.25 -14.04 0.85
CA TYR A 43 -6.63 -13.79 1.24
C TYR A 43 -6.75 -14.05 2.76
N PHE A 44 -7.48 -13.19 3.49
CA PHE A 44 -7.67 -13.37 4.94
C PHE A 44 -8.22 -14.78 5.25
N GLU A 45 -7.62 -15.46 6.23
CA GLU A 45 -8.05 -16.81 6.67
C GLU A 45 -9.41 -16.80 7.41
N GLU A 46 -9.98 -15.63 7.71
CA GLU A 46 -11.28 -15.49 8.38
C GLU A 46 -12.41 -15.12 7.40
N GLY A 47 -12.70 -16.02 6.45
CA GLY A 47 -13.97 -16.05 5.71
C GLY A 47 -14.26 -14.93 4.71
N SER A 48 -13.46 -13.85 4.67
CA SER A 48 -13.57 -12.78 3.67
C SER A 48 -12.36 -12.84 2.73
N LYS A 49 -12.60 -12.93 1.42
CA LYS A 49 -11.54 -12.93 0.40
C LYS A 49 -11.02 -11.50 0.16
N CYS A 50 -10.75 -10.74 1.22
CA CYS A 50 -10.33 -9.36 1.06
C CYS A 50 -8.82 -9.32 0.71
N TYR A 51 -8.48 -8.60 -0.35
CA TYR A 51 -7.10 -8.35 -0.74
C TYR A 51 -6.42 -7.45 0.31
N TYR A 52 -5.25 -7.86 0.83
CA TYR A 52 -4.62 -7.20 1.98
C TYR A 52 -4.46 -5.67 1.81
N PRO A 53 -3.96 -5.16 0.67
CA PRO A 53 -3.87 -3.71 0.45
C PRO A 53 -5.21 -2.97 0.51
N SER A 54 -6.33 -3.60 0.13
CA SER A 54 -7.66 -2.99 0.24
C SER A 54 -8.02 -2.76 1.70
N TRP A 55 -7.91 -3.82 2.50
CA TRP A 55 -8.15 -3.77 3.94
C TRP A 55 -7.19 -2.78 4.64
N ALA A 56 -5.91 -2.81 4.27
CA ALA A 56 -4.92 -1.92 4.86
C ALA A 56 -5.22 -0.45 4.55
N THR A 57 -5.63 -0.14 3.32
CA THR A 57 -6.03 1.21 2.92
C THR A 57 -7.25 1.69 3.70
N GLN A 58 -8.24 0.81 3.94
CA GLN A 58 -9.40 1.15 4.75
C GLN A 58 -8.98 1.53 6.18
N LYS A 59 -8.11 0.74 6.81
CA LYS A 59 -7.61 1.02 8.16
C LYS A 59 -6.83 2.33 8.24
N VAL A 60 -6.06 2.68 7.21
CA VAL A 60 -5.39 3.98 7.13
C VAL A 60 -6.39 5.14 7.09
N ILE A 61 -7.50 4.98 6.37
CA ILE A 61 -8.54 6.02 6.27
C ILE A 61 -9.32 6.16 7.58
N GLU A 62 -9.55 5.04 8.27
CA GLU A 62 -10.16 5.01 9.61
C GLU A 62 -9.24 5.63 10.69
N GLY A 63 -7.96 5.85 10.39
CA GLY A 63 -6.96 6.29 11.37
C GLY A 63 -6.54 5.19 12.34
N ASP A 64 -6.71 3.94 11.94
CA ASP A 64 -6.36 2.73 12.70
C ASP A 64 -5.13 2.04 12.09
N GLU A 65 -4.08 2.84 11.78
CA GLU A 65 -2.84 2.33 11.19
C GLU A 65 -2.12 1.32 12.10
N LYS A 66 -2.37 1.38 13.42
CA LYS A 66 -1.77 0.45 14.39
C LYS A 66 -2.18 -1.01 14.13
N CYS A 67 -3.39 -1.26 13.64
CA CYS A 67 -3.85 -2.61 13.33
C CYS A 67 -3.10 -3.26 12.16
N LEU A 68 -2.32 -2.47 11.40
CA LEU A 68 -1.51 -2.97 10.29
C LEU A 68 -0.20 -3.59 10.74
N LEU A 69 0.26 -3.25 11.96
CA LEU A 69 1.57 -3.63 12.45
C LEU A 69 1.69 -5.15 12.63
N ASP A 70 2.83 -5.70 12.22
CA ASP A 70 3.17 -7.11 12.46
C ASP A 70 3.03 -7.47 13.95
N SER A 71 2.17 -8.45 14.25
CA SER A 71 1.90 -8.89 15.62
C SER A 71 3.15 -9.44 16.32
N ARG A 72 4.15 -9.91 15.57
CA ARG A 72 5.44 -10.37 16.10
C ARG A 72 6.26 -9.25 16.73
N LEU A 73 5.98 -8.00 16.39
CA LEU A 73 6.63 -6.83 17.01
C LEU A 73 6.07 -6.52 18.41
N GLY A 74 4.97 -7.15 18.82
CA GLY A 74 4.39 -6.92 20.16
C GLY A 74 3.91 -5.50 20.42
N GLY A 75 3.73 -4.69 19.35
CA GLY A 75 3.41 -3.26 19.46
C GLY A 75 4.62 -2.34 19.63
N GLU A 76 5.84 -2.88 19.60
CA GLU A 76 7.09 -2.12 19.69
C GLU A 76 7.44 -1.46 18.35
N ALA A 77 6.78 -0.34 18.05
CA ALA A 77 7.07 0.50 16.90
C ALA A 77 6.68 1.96 17.18
N ASP A 78 7.37 2.90 16.54
CA ASP A 78 6.95 4.31 16.54
C ASP A 78 5.66 4.45 15.70
N LEU A 79 4.56 4.82 16.36
CA LEU A 79 3.26 4.94 15.69
C LEU A 79 3.21 6.04 14.63
N GLU A 80 3.98 7.12 14.78
CA GLU A 80 4.03 8.17 13.76
C GLU A 80 4.82 7.69 12.53
N GLU A 81 5.86 6.86 12.72
CA GLU A 81 6.53 6.19 11.60
C GLU A 81 5.62 5.20 10.89
N VAL A 82 4.90 4.36 11.64
CA VAL A 82 3.92 3.41 11.09
C VAL A 82 2.85 4.13 10.28
N LYS A 83 2.34 5.25 10.80
CA LYS A 83 1.35 6.10 10.14
C LYS A 83 1.89 6.70 8.84
N ARG A 84 3.09 7.29 8.84
CA ARG A 84 3.72 7.83 7.61
C ARG A 84 3.97 6.72 6.58
N ALA A 85 4.52 5.59 7.01
CA ALA A 85 4.81 4.44 6.17
C ALA A 85 3.53 3.86 5.53
N SER A 86 2.47 3.69 6.32
CA SER A 86 1.19 3.15 5.84
C SER A 86 0.51 4.08 4.85
N ARG A 87 0.55 5.40 5.10
CA ARG A 87 -0.02 6.40 4.19
C ARG A 87 0.73 6.48 2.88
N VAL A 88 2.07 6.52 2.91
CA VAL A 88 2.85 6.57 1.67
C VAL A 88 2.71 5.28 0.87
N ALA A 89 2.59 4.12 1.53
CA ALA A 89 2.27 2.85 0.86
C ALA A 89 0.94 2.93 0.09
N CYS A 90 -0.12 3.47 0.70
CA CYS A 90 -1.41 3.67 0.04
C CYS A 90 -1.32 4.63 -1.17
N TRP A 91 -0.52 5.69 -1.07
CA TRP A 91 -0.28 6.61 -2.19
C TRP A 91 0.51 5.97 -3.32
N CYS A 92 1.46 5.09 -2.99
CA CYS A 92 2.24 4.35 -3.99
C CYS A 92 1.37 3.41 -4.82
N ILE A 93 0.30 2.84 -4.25
CA ILE A 93 -0.56 1.86 -4.93
C ILE A 93 -1.81 2.45 -5.60
N GLN A 94 -1.87 3.77 -5.81
CA GLN A 94 -2.99 4.40 -6.53
C GLN A 94 -3.08 3.90 -7.97
N ASP A 95 -4.31 3.76 -8.48
CA ASP A 95 -4.57 3.26 -9.84
C ASP A 95 -3.95 4.17 -10.90
N ALA A 96 -4.16 5.48 -10.77
CA ALA A 96 -3.60 6.45 -11.70
C ALA A 96 -2.13 6.71 -11.36
N GLU A 97 -1.23 6.47 -12.31
CA GLU A 97 0.21 6.66 -12.10
C GLU A 97 0.59 8.11 -11.70
N ILE A 98 -0.23 9.09 -12.09
CA ILE A 98 -0.02 10.51 -11.78
C ILE A 98 -0.24 10.82 -10.29
N ASP A 99 -1.11 10.06 -9.63
CA ASP A 99 -1.42 10.25 -8.20
C ASP A 99 -0.33 9.64 -7.31
N ARG A 100 0.50 8.75 -7.84
CA ARG A 100 1.61 8.14 -7.10
C ARG A 100 2.73 9.16 -6.87
N PRO A 101 3.36 9.19 -5.68
CA PRO A 101 4.52 10.03 -5.44
C PRO A 101 5.72 9.61 -6.30
N THR A 102 6.71 10.50 -6.43
CA THR A 102 8.03 10.11 -6.91
C THR A 102 8.80 9.38 -5.81
N MET A 103 9.77 8.53 -6.16
CA MET A 103 10.60 7.86 -5.14
C MET A 103 11.36 8.86 -4.23
N GLY A 104 11.74 10.02 -4.75
CA GLY A 104 12.32 11.09 -3.92
C GLY A 104 11.35 11.60 -2.85
N GLN A 105 10.09 11.82 -3.21
CA GLN A 105 9.05 12.19 -2.24
C GLN A 105 8.77 11.06 -1.25
N VAL A 106 8.78 9.79 -1.70
CA VAL A 106 8.61 8.63 -0.80
C VAL A 106 9.67 8.64 0.30
N VAL A 107 10.95 8.84 -0.05
CA VAL A 107 12.04 8.94 0.93
C VAL A 107 11.81 10.10 1.90
N GLN A 108 11.50 11.30 1.38
CA GLN A 108 11.24 12.47 2.22
C GLN A 108 10.08 12.26 3.20
N ILE A 109 9.04 11.53 2.80
CA ILE A 109 7.90 11.21 3.67
C ILE A 109 8.33 10.22 4.78
N LEU A 110 9.07 9.17 4.42
CA LEU A 110 9.55 8.18 5.38
C LEU A 110 10.50 8.80 6.42
N GLU A 111 11.39 9.68 5.98
CA GLU A 111 12.30 10.46 6.85
C GLU A 111 11.58 11.53 7.70
N GLY A 112 10.28 11.76 7.46
CA GLY A 112 9.50 12.77 8.18
C GLY A 112 9.77 14.22 7.74
N VAL A 113 10.45 14.41 6.61
CA VAL A 113 10.73 15.73 6.01
C VAL A 113 9.50 16.29 5.30
N LEU A 114 8.69 15.41 4.69
CA LEU A 114 7.46 15.77 3.97
C LEU A 114 6.25 15.14 4.64
N GLU A 115 5.25 15.96 4.99
CA GLU A 115 3.98 15.45 5.51
C GLU A 115 3.16 14.76 4.42
N VAL A 116 2.43 13.71 4.82
CA VAL A 116 1.57 12.94 3.92
C VAL A 116 0.12 12.96 4.40
N ASN A 117 -0.76 13.41 3.52
CA ASN A 117 -2.19 13.45 3.76
C ASN A 117 -2.79 12.03 3.72
N VAL A 118 -3.98 11.89 4.31
CA VAL A 118 -4.75 10.65 4.25
C VAL A 118 -5.03 10.31 2.76
N PRO A 119 -4.68 9.10 2.31
CA PRO A 119 -4.88 8.65 0.94
C PRO A 119 -6.36 8.43 0.62
N ARG A 120 -6.69 8.30 -0.67
CA ARG A 120 -8.00 7.82 -1.13
C ARG A 120 -7.94 6.31 -1.34
N ILE A 121 -9.08 5.61 -1.18
CA ILE A 121 -9.18 4.21 -1.60
C ILE A 121 -9.03 4.15 -3.12
N PRO A 122 -8.05 3.41 -3.68
CA PRO A 122 -7.98 3.18 -5.12
C PRO A 122 -9.27 2.50 -5.61
N ARG A 123 -9.76 2.87 -6.79
CA ARG A 123 -11.04 2.35 -7.31
C ARG A 123 -10.99 0.85 -7.58
N SER A 124 -9.83 0.35 -8.00
CA SER A 124 -9.59 -1.09 -8.16
C SER A 124 -9.80 -1.85 -6.85
N LEU A 125 -9.51 -1.22 -5.71
CA LEU A 125 -9.63 -1.84 -4.39
C LEU A 125 -11.04 -1.75 -3.81
N GLN A 126 -11.83 -0.73 -4.18
CA GLN A 126 -13.23 -0.59 -3.74
C GLN A 126 -14.07 -1.80 -4.16
N HIS A 127 -13.91 -2.30 -5.39
CA HIS A 127 -14.67 -3.45 -5.89
C HIS A 127 -14.29 -4.77 -5.20
N LEU A 128 -13.12 -4.85 -4.57
CA LEU A 128 -12.65 -6.04 -3.83
C LEU A 128 -13.11 -6.05 -2.36
N MET A 129 -13.83 -5.01 -1.93
CA MET A 129 -14.37 -4.87 -0.58
C MET A 129 -15.88 -5.12 -0.50
N GLU A 130 -16.56 -5.22 -1.65
CA GLU A 130 -18.02 -5.37 -1.76
C GLU A 130 -18.50 -6.82 -1.96
N ASP A 131 -17.58 -7.80 -1.99
CA ASP A 131 -17.85 -9.24 -2.18
C ASP A 131 -17.58 -10.12 -0.94
#